data_AF-A0A0C9M659-F1
#
_entry.id   AF-A0A0C9M659-F1
#
_cell.length_a   1.000
_cell.length_b   1.000
_cell.length_c   1.000
_cell.angle_alpha   90.00
_cell.angle_beta   90.00
_cell.angle_gamma   90.00
#
_symmetry.space_group_name_H-M   'P 1'
#
loop_
_entity.id
_entity.type
_entity.pdbx_description
1 polymer ?
#
loop_
_entity_poly.entity_id
_entity_poly.type
_entity_poly.pdbx_seq_one_letter_code
_entity_poly.pdbx_strand_id
1 'polypeptide(L)'
;MALGIGGVRHELREVRLSDKPAELLAASPKGTVPVLVTAEGVVLDESLAIMRWALRIRDPEDWLARDDPALIAANDEVFKHHLDRYKYPDRYGSDPTRHRDLGFEFLQDLEMRIGVGGQLGGTKAGLTDAAVMPFVRQFAGVDGAWFDDLSLPRLKPWLADHLASNLFERIMQKVSPWSPDGPAIVIEGRTNADR
;
A
#
# COMPACT_ATOMS: atom_id res chain seq x y z
N MET A 1 -6.35 -0.57 1.77
CA MET A 1 -6.65 -1.97 2.14
C MET A 1 -7.19 -2.08 3.56
N ALA A 2 -6.45 -1.68 4.60
CA ALA A 2 -6.87 -1.80 6.01
C ALA A 2 -8.25 -1.16 6.33
N LEU A 3 -8.52 0.07 5.83
CA LEU A 3 -9.85 0.68 5.96
C LEU A 3 -10.96 -0.15 5.30
N GLY A 4 -10.67 -0.76 4.15
CA GLY A 4 -11.63 -1.55 3.38
C GLY A 4 -11.91 -2.93 3.98
N ILE A 5 -10.90 -3.59 4.56
CA ILE A 5 -11.10 -4.89 5.21
C ILE A 5 -11.82 -4.74 6.55
N GLY A 6 -11.49 -3.69 7.30
CA GLY A 6 -12.18 -3.35 8.55
C GLY A 6 -13.58 -2.77 8.33
N GLY A 7 -13.99 -2.50 7.09
CA GLY A 7 -15.29 -1.88 6.80
C GLY A 7 -15.42 -0.51 7.49
N VAL A 8 -14.34 0.27 7.51
CA VAL A 8 -14.35 1.60 8.12
C VAL A 8 -14.99 2.58 7.15
N ARG A 9 -16.12 3.18 7.53
CA ARG A 9 -16.75 4.26 6.76
C ARG A 9 -15.87 5.51 6.81
N HIS A 10 -15.56 6.09 5.66
CA HIS A 10 -14.70 7.27 5.56
C HIS A 10 -15.04 8.13 4.34
N GLU A 11 -14.71 9.43 4.42
CA GLU A 11 -14.68 10.31 3.27
C GLU A 11 -13.33 10.12 2.55
N LEU A 12 -13.37 9.90 1.23
CA LEU A 12 -12.19 9.85 0.38
C LEU A 12 -11.95 11.21 -0.27
N ARG A 13 -10.80 11.81 0.02
CA ARG A 13 -10.34 13.05 -0.63
C ARG A 13 -9.14 12.74 -1.51
N GLU A 14 -9.39 12.60 -2.81
CA GLU A 14 -8.33 12.38 -3.80
C GLU A 14 -7.51 13.66 -3.99
N VAL A 15 -6.19 13.58 -3.88
CA VAL A 15 -5.31 14.75 -3.95
C VAL A 15 -4.34 14.63 -5.11
N ARG A 16 -4.25 15.70 -5.90
CA ARG A 16 -3.18 15.86 -6.89
C ARG A 16 -1.92 16.37 -6.18
N LEU A 17 -0.87 15.54 -6.07
CA LEU A 17 0.35 15.93 -5.33
C LEU A 17 1.15 17.09 -5.96
N SER A 18 0.92 17.39 -7.25
CA SER A 18 1.50 18.57 -7.91
C SER A 18 0.74 19.87 -7.61
N ASP A 19 -0.47 19.78 -7.03
CA ASP A 19 -1.34 20.89 -6.69
C ASP A 19 -2.04 20.57 -5.36
N LYS A 20 -1.26 20.67 -4.27
CA LYS A 20 -1.70 20.20 -2.94
C LYS A 20 -2.73 21.17 -2.37
N PRO A 21 -3.93 20.70 -1.97
CA PRO A 21 -4.92 21.56 -1.34
C PRO A 21 -4.45 22.03 0.04
N ALA A 22 -4.92 23.19 0.47
CA ALA A 22 -4.56 23.79 1.76
C ALA A 22 -4.93 22.87 2.93
N GLU A 23 -6.02 22.11 2.79
CA GLU A 23 -6.51 21.15 3.78
C GLU A 23 -5.53 20.00 4.02
N LEU A 24 -4.83 19.53 2.98
CA LEU A 24 -3.79 18.51 3.16
C LEU A 24 -2.63 19.08 3.96
N LEU A 25 -2.17 20.29 3.64
CA LEU A 25 -1.04 20.95 4.30
C LEU A 25 -1.37 21.33 5.75
N ALA A 26 -2.61 21.74 6.01
CA ALA A 26 -3.13 22.02 7.34
C ALA A 26 -3.22 20.74 8.18
N ALA A 27 -3.64 19.62 7.58
CA ALA A 27 -3.70 18.34 8.29
C ALA A 27 -2.30 17.76 8.55
N SER A 28 -1.44 17.69 7.53
CA SER A 28 -0.06 17.23 7.64
C SER A 28 0.91 18.18 6.93
N PRO A 29 1.81 18.86 7.67
CA PRO A 29 2.85 19.70 7.07
C PRO A 29 3.78 18.92 6.12
N LYS A 30 3.86 17.58 6.22
CA LYS A 30 4.63 16.75 5.28
C LYS A 30 4.07 16.86 3.86
N GLY A 31 2.77 17.12 3.72
CA GLY A 31 2.09 17.22 2.44
C GLY A 31 2.23 15.95 1.59
N THR A 32 2.30 14.78 2.24
CA THR A 32 2.34 13.46 1.60
C THR A 32 1.04 12.73 1.87
N VAL A 33 0.69 11.77 1.02
CA VAL A 33 -0.47 10.89 1.20
C VAL A 33 -0.01 9.47 1.48
N PRO A 34 -0.79 8.66 2.20
CA PRO A 34 -2.10 8.97 2.78
C PRO A 34 -2.04 9.80 4.08
N VAL A 35 -3.10 10.56 4.35
CA VAL A 35 -3.38 11.20 5.66
C VAL A 35 -4.80 10.83 6.07
N LEU A 36 -4.99 10.47 7.33
CA LEU A 36 -6.30 10.24 7.92
C LEU A 36 -6.54 11.26 9.04
N VAL A 37 -7.71 11.90 9.01
CA VAL A 37 -8.21 12.71 10.11
C VAL A 37 -9.39 11.96 10.72
N THR A 38 -9.31 11.61 12.00
CA THR A 38 -10.40 10.90 12.69
C THR A 38 -11.55 11.86 13.04
N ALA A 39 -12.71 11.31 13.42
CA ALA A 39 -13.85 12.12 13.86
C ALA A 39 -13.54 12.99 15.09
N GLU A 40 -12.58 12.55 15.91
CA GLU A 40 -12.09 13.27 17.09
C GLU A 40 -11.01 14.32 16.75
N GLY A 41 -10.68 14.49 15.46
CA GLY A 41 -9.68 15.45 15.00
C GLY A 41 -8.23 14.96 15.13
N VAL A 42 -7.99 13.68 15.42
CA VAL A 42 -6.65 13.11 15.46
C VAL A 42 -6.13 12.94 14.04
N VAL A 43 -4.91 13.41 13.79
CA VAL A 43 -4.23 13.25 12.50
C VAL A 43 -3.27 12.07 12.55
N LEU A 44 -3.40 11.17 11.58
CA LEU A 44 -2.44 10.09 11.30
C LEU A 44 -1.91 10.29 9.88
N ASP A 45 -0.62 10.57 9.74
CA ASP A 45 0.03 10.86 8.45
C ASP A 45 1.10 9.84 8.05
N GLU A 46 1.07 8.66 8.66
CA GLU A 46 1.89 7.50 8.32
C GLU A 46 0.99 6.32 7.93
N SER A 47 1.27 5.71 6.77
CA SER A 47 0.43 4.65 6.19
C SER A 47 0.25 3.47 7.15
N LEU A 48 1.31 2.99 7.78
CA LEU A 48 1.26 1.90 8.75
C LEU A 48 0.46 2.26 10.00
N ALA A 49 0.56 3.50 10.48
CA ALA A 49 -0.22 3.97 11.62
C ALA A 49 -1.72 4.00 11.30
N ILE A 50 -2.09 4.47 10.10
CA ILE A 50 -3.46 4.43 9.58
C ILE A 50 -3.95 2.98 9.48
N MET A 51 -3.13 2.07 8.96
CA MET A 51 -3.49 0.65 8.85
C MET A 51 -3.77 0.03 10.22
N ARG A 52 -2.87 0.21 11.19
CA ARG A 52 -3.05 -0.29 12.57
C ARG A 52 -4.21 0.37 13.29
N TRP A 53 -4.48 1.65 13.04
CA TRP A 53 -5.67 2.32 13.56
C TRP A 53 -6.95 1.67 13.03
N ALA A 54 -7.05 1.45 11.72
CA ALA A 54 -8.23 0.86 11.11
C ALA A 54 -8.51 -0.56 11.64
N LEU A 55 -7.47 -1.39 11.71
CA LEU A 55 -7.60 -2.78 12.18
C LEU A 55 -7.92 -2.88 13.68
N ARG A 56 -7.46 -1.93 14.51
CA ARG A 56 -7.85 -1.87 15.93
C ARG A 56 -9.34 -1.59 16.13
N ILE A 57 -9.99 -0.92 15.18
CA ILE A 57 -11.44 -0.71 15.22
C ILE A 57 -12.17 -2.01 14.86
N ARG A 58 -11.74 -2.66 13.77
CA ARG A 58 -12.32 -3.92 13.30
C ARG A 58 -11.32 -4.68 12.43
N ASP A 59 -10.99 -5.91 12.82
CA ASP A 59 -10.08 -6.80 12.09
C ASP A 59 -10.73 -8.17 11.86
N PRO A 60 -11.68 -8.28 10.91
CA PRO A 60 -12.48 -9.49 10.74
C PRO A 60 -11.68 -10.68 10.17
N GLU A 61 -10.52 -10.41 9.56
CA GLU A 61 -9.63 -11.41 8.98
C GLU A 61 -8.36 -11.62 9.81
N ASP A 62 -8.25 -11.01 11.00
CA ASP A 62 -7.14 -11.18 11.92
C ASP A 62 -5.78 -10.83 11.29
N TRP A 63 -5.73 -9.73 10.54
CA TRP A 63 -4.53 -9.24 9.87
C TRP A 63 -3.44 -8.80 10.86
N LEU A 64 -3.81 -8.29 12.04
CA LEU A 64 -2.85 -7.88 13.06
C LEU A 64 -2.04 -9.06 13.63
N ALA A 65 -2.56 -10.29 13.59
CA ALA A 65 -1.81 -11.48 14.01
C ALA A 65 -0.67 -11.86 13.04
N ARG A 66 -0.66 -11.28 11.84
CA ARG A 66 0.27 -11.57 10.73
C ARG A 66 1.08 -10.33 10.40
N ASP A 67 1.71 -9.83 11.45
CA ASP A 67 2.54 -8.64 11.48
C ASP A 67 4.01 -9.05 11.62
N ASP A 68 4.81 -8.69 10.62
CA ASP A 68 6.26 -8.78 10.63
C ASP A 68 6.83 -7.36 10.56
N PRO A 69 7.03 -6.71 11.73
CA PRO A 69 7.52 -5.34 11.78
C PRO A 69 8.90 -5.17 11.14
N ALA A 70 9.74 -6.20 11.17
CA ALA A 70 11.08 -6.14 10.60
C ALA A 70 11.01 -6.10 9.07
N LEU A 71 10.15 -6.93 8.46
CA LEU A 71 9.95 -6.90 7.01
C LEU A 71 9.27 -5.60 6.55
N ILE A 72 8.30 -5.09 7.32
CA ILE A 72 7.65 -3.81 7.02
C ILE A 72 8.67 -2.65 7.09
N ALA A 73 9.53 -2.63 8.10
CA ALA A 73 10.60 -1.63 8.20
C ALA A 73 11.59 -1.73 7.02
N ALA A 74 12.02 -2.94 6.65
CA ALA A 74 12.88 -3.15 5.49
C ALA A 74 12.22 -2.69 4.17
N ASN A 75 10.90 -2.88 4.04
CA ASN A 75 10.13 -2.36 2.92
C ASN A 75 10.14 -0.82 2.87
N ASP A 76 9.79 -0.17 3.98
CA ASP A 76 9.58 1.28 4.04
C ASP A 76 10.88 2.09 3.97
N GLU A 77 11.99 1.51 4.43
CA GLU A 77 13.29 2.15 4.43
C GLU A 77 14.13 1.76 3.21
N VAL A 78 14.49 0.47 3.12
CA VAL A 78 15.48 0.00 2.14
C VAL A 78 14.83 -0.20 0.77
N PHE A 79 13.77 -1.00 0.68
CA PHE A 79 13.17 -1.30 -0.62
C PHE A 79 12.56 -0.06 -1.26
N LYS A 80 11.82 0.75 -0.50
CA LYS A 80 11.27 2.02 -0.97
C LYS A 80 12.35 2.97 -1.50
N HIS A 81 13.50 3.06 -0.83
CA HIS A 81 14.62 3.88 -1.31
C HIS A 81 15.08 3.48 -2.71
N HIS A 82 15.19 2.17 -2.98
CA HIS A 82 15.56 1.64 -4.29
C HIS A 82 14.43 1.80 -5.31
N LEU A 83 13.19 1.49 -4.93
CA LEU A 83 12.02 1.67 -5.78
C LEU A 83 11.88 3.11 -6.27
N ASP A 84 12.01 4.11 -5.39
CA ASP A 84 11.86 5.52 -5.77
C ASP A 84 12.92 5.96 -6.80
N ARG A 85 14.15 5.48 -6.68
CA ARG A 85 15.26 5.78 -7.60
C ARG A 85 15.21 5.00 -8.90
N TYR A 86 14.66 3.79 -8.85
CA TYR A 86 14.35 3.02 -10.04
C TYR A 86 13.23 3.69 -10.85
N LYS A 87 12.17 4.14 -10.18
CA LYS A 87 10.97 4.73 -10.80
C LYS A 87 11.18 6.16 -11.31
N TYR A 88 12.01 6.95 -10.63
CA TYR A 88 12.22 8.37 -10.96
C TYR A 88 13.72 8.74 -11.03
N PRO A 89 14.51 8.13 -11.93
CA PRO A 89 15.94 8.36 -11.98
C PRO A 89 16.31 9.83 -12.19
N ASP A 90 15.57 10.56 -13.02
CA ASP A 90 15.79 11.99 -13.27
C ASP A 90 15.64 12.86 -12.01
N ARG A 91 14.69 12.50 -11.14
CA ARG A 91 14.46 13.22 -9.87
C ARG A 91 15.62 13.07 -8.89
N TYR A 92 16.31 11.93 -8.94
CA TYR A 92 17.33 11.57 -7.96
C TYR A 92 18.76 11.54 -8.53
N GLY A 93 18.94 11.78 -9.83
CA GLY A 93 20.25 11.67 -10.50
C GLY A 93 20.86 10.28 -10.34
N SER A 94 20.04 9.23 -10.34
CA SER A 94 20.45 7.86 -10.00
C SER A 94 20.53 6.95 -11.23
N ASP A 95 21.29 5.86 -11.10
CA ASP A 95 21.29 4.76 -12.07
C ASP A 95 20.08 3.85 -11.85
N PRO A 96 19.06 3.87 -12.72
CA PRO A 96 17.85 3.07 -12.54
C PRO A 96 18.14 1.57 -12.58
N THR A 97 19.11 1.11 -13.38
CA THR A 97 19.46 -0.31 -13.48
C THR A 97 20.05 -0.81 -12.16
N ARG A 98 20.99 -0.05 -11.57
CA ARG A 98 21.54 -0.38 -10.25
C ARG A 98 20.44 -0.46 -9.18
N HIS A 99 19.51 0.49 -9.15
CA HIS A 99 18.44 0.50 -8.15
C HIS A 99 17.38 -0.58 -8.40
N ARG A 100 17.12 -0.94 -9.65
CA ARG A 100 16.31 -2.11 -10.00
C ARG A 100 16.94 -3.39 -9.47
N ASP A 101 18.22 -3.60 -9.70
CA ASP A 101 18.90 -4.84 -9.29
C ASP A 101 18.97 -4.96 -7.75
N LEU A 102 19.22 -3.86 -7.03
CA LEU A 102 19.14 -3.83 -5.56
C LEU A 102 17.71 -4.01 -5.03
N GLY A 103 16.71 -3.47 -5.73
CA GLY A 103 15.31 -3.73 -5.41
C GLY A 103 14.93 -5.20 -5.65
N PHE A 104 15.52 -5.84 -6.66
CA PHE A 104 15.29 -7.26 -6.95
C PHE A 104 15.77 -8.19 -5.84
N GLU A 105 16.85 -7.85 -5.13
CA GLU A 105 17.29 -8.60 -3.94
C GLU A 105 16.19 -8.69 -2.88
N PHE A 106 15.44 -7.61 -2.67
CA PHE A 106 14.28 -7.61 -1.76
C PHE A 106 13.16 -8.53 -2.27
N LEU A 107 12.86 -8.52 -3.58
CA LEU A 107 11.88 -9.43 -4.18
C LEU A 107 12.28 -10.91 -4.00
N GLN A 108 13.57 -11.23 -4.02
CA GLN A 108 14.06 -12.59 -3.76
C GLN A 108 13.83 -13.00 -2.30
N ASP A 109 13.97 -12.09 -1.33
CA ASP A 109 13.61 -12.36 0.07
C ASP A 109 12.10 -12.65 0.20
N LEU A 110 11.26 -11.84 -0.44
CA LEU A 110 9.81 -12.06 -0.47
C LEU A 110 9.46 -13.42 -1.10
N GLU A 111 10.06 -13.79 -2.24
CA GLU A 111 9.88 -15.09 -2.91
C GLU A 111 10.17 -16.27 -1.97
N MET A 112 11.25 -16.19 -1.18
CA MET A 112 11.59 -17.22 -0.20
C MET A 112 10.55 -17.31 0.92
N ARG A 113 10.12 -16.17 1.48
CA ARG A 113 9.14 -16.12 2.57
C ARG A 113 7.76 -16.62 2.14
N ILE A 114 7.28 -16.16 0.99
CA ILE A 114 6.02 -16.64 0.38
C ILE A 114 6.11 -18.16 0.15
N GLY A 115 7.30 -18.68 -0.15
CA GLY A 115 7.53 -20.11 -0.29
C GLY A 115 7.25 -20.98 0.93
N VAL A 116 7.26 -20.40 2.12
CA VAL A 116 7.03 -21.12 3.38
C VAL A 116 5.54 -21.25 3.67
N GLY A 117 4.79 -20.15 3.56
CA GLY A 117 3.39 -20.09 3.97
C GLY A 117 2.39 -19.74 2.88
N GLY A 118 2.84 -19.27 1.72
CA GLY A 118 2.00 -18.73 0.65
C GLY A 118 1.69 -17.24 0.81
N GLN A 119 1.96 -16.66 1.98
CA GLN A 119 1.81 -15.22 2.27
C GLN A 119 3.03 -14.74 3.09
N LEU A 120 3.26 -13.43 3.15
CA LEU A 120 4.41 -12.86 3.86
C LEU A 120 4.31 -13.04 5.38
N GLY A 121 3.09 -12.99 5.92
CA GLY A 121 2.82 -13.17 7.35
C GLY A 121 2.44 -14.61 7.76
N GLY A 122 2.58 -15.61 6.89
CA GLY A 122 2.23 -17.01 7.18
C GLY A 122 1.31 -17.63 6.13
N THR A 123 0.26 -18.34 6.57
CA THR A 123 -0.63 -19.11 5.68
C THR A 123 -1.85 -18.37 5.15
N LYS A 124 -2.09 -17.15 5.64
CA LYS A 124 -3.21 -16.29 5.25
C LYS A 124 -2.71 -14.86 5.09
N ALA A 125 -3.42 -14.08 4.28
CA ALA A 125 -3.11 -12.67 4.10
C ALA A 125 -3.16 -11.94 5.45
N GLY A 126 -2.26 -10.96 5.61
CA GLY A 126 -2.13 -10.21 6.84
C GLY A 126 -1.73 -8.76 6.65
N LEU A 127 -1.44 -8.09 7.77
CA LEU A 127 -0.95 -6.71 7.77
C LEU A 127 0.32 -6.57 6.93
N THR A 128 1.26 -7.52 7.04
CA THR A 128 2.52 -7.51 6.28
C THR A 128 2.28 -7.55 4.77
N ASP A 129 1.44 -8.47 4.28
CA ASP A 129 1.08 -8.53 2.87
C ASP A 129 0.49 -7.20 2.40
N ALA A 130 -0.40 -6.64 3.21
CA ALA A 130 -1.10 -5.43 2.87
C ALA A 130 -0.23 -4.16 2.84
N ALA A 131 0.84 -4.15 3.65
CA ALA A 131 1.82 -3.07 3.70
C ALA A 131 2.82 -3.17 2.54
N VAL A 132 3.26 -4.38 2.18
CA VAL A 132 4.33 -4.61 1.19
C VAL A 132 3.81 -4.67 -0.25
N MET A 133 2.65 -5.29 -0.49
CA MET A 133 2.11 -5.51 -1.85
C MET A 133 2.05 -4.23 -2.71
N PRO A 134 1.63 -3.05 -2.21
CA PRO A 134 1.60 -1.83 -3.01
C PRO A 134 2.98 -1.40 -3.56
N PHE A 135 4.06 -1.72 -2.87
CA PHE A 135 5.43 -1.41 -3.31
C PHE A 135 5.89 -2.40 -4.38
N VAL A 136 5.61 -3.70 -4.19
CA VAL A 136 5.89 -4.73 -5.21
C VAL A 136 5.12 -4.46 -6.50
N ARG A 137 3.83 -4.10 -6.40
CA ARG A 137 3.01 -3.68 -7.55
C ARG A 137 3.64 -2.50 -8.29
N GLN A 138 4.14 -1.50 -7.57
CA GLN A 138 4.79 -0.35 -8.18
C GLN A 138 6.11 -0.72 -8.86
N PHE A 139 6.91 -1.56 -8.22
CA PHE A 139 8.18 -2.05 -8.77
C PHE A 139 7.99 -2.80 -10.08
N ALA A 140 7.05 -3.76 -10.09
CA ALA A 140 6.65 -4.50 -11.29
C ALA A 140 6.13 -3.57 -12.41
N GLY A 141 5.46 -2.48 -12.04
CA GLY A 141 4.91 -1.51 -12.98
C GLY A 141 5.91 -0.53 -13.60
N VAL A 142 7.18 -0.49 -13.16
CA VAL A 142 8.20 0.38 -13.77
C VAL A 142 8.66 -0.18 -15.13
N ASP A 143 8.95 -1.48 -15.19
CA ASP A 143 9.28 -2.22 -16.41
C ASP A 143 8.62 -3.60 -16.34
N GLY A 144 7.42 -3.68 -16.91
CA GLY A 144 6.61 -4.90 -16.87
C GLY A 144 7.24 -6.06 -17.65
N ALA A 145 7.85 -5.78 -18.81
CA ALA A 145 8.47 -6.81 -19.63
C ALA A 145 9.66 -7.45 -18.90
N TRP A 146 10.53 -6.62 -18.32
CA TRP A 146 11.63 -7.14 -17.51
C TRP A 146 11.13 -7.91 -16.29
N PHE A 147 10.10 -7.41 -15.59
CA PHE A 147 9.53 -8.12 -14.44
C PHE A 147 8.94 -9.48 -14.85
N ASP A 148 8.25 -9.54 -16.00
CA ASP A 148 7.64 -10.75 -16.54
C ASP A 148 8.67 -11.83 -16.92
N ASP A 149 9.90 -11.45 -17.26
CA ASP A 149 10.99 -12.38 -17.55
C ASP A 149 11.65 -12.97 -16.29
N LEU A 150 11.44 -12.38 -15.10
CA LEU A 150 12.03 -12.89 -13.85
C LEU A 150 11.45 -14.25 -13.43
N SER A 151 12.31 -15.16 -12.96
CA SER A 151 11.85 -16.41 -12.34
C SER A 151 11.48 -16.17 -10.87
N LEU A 152 10.23 -15.77 -10.64
CA LEU A 152 9.63 -15.52 -9.32
C LEU A 152 8.31 -16.30 -9.18
N PRO A 153 8.37 -17.65 -9.14
CA PRO A 153 7.20 -18.52 -9.27
C PRO A 153 6.20 -18.43 -8.10
N ARG A 154 6.58 -17.84 -6.96
CA ARG A 154 5.70 -17.68 -5.79
C ARG A 154 5.21 -16.25 -5.65
N LEU A 155 6.11 -15.28 -5.84
CA LEU A 155 5.81 -13.86 -5.72
C LEU A 155 4.86 -13.37 -6.81
N LYS A 156 5.04 -13.82 -8.06
CA LYS A 156 4.14 -13.41 -9.16
C LYS A 156 2.69 -13.84 -8.93
N PRO A 157 2.38 -15.12 -8.61
CA PRO A 157 1.03 -15.51 -8.23
C PRO A 157 0.52 -14.79 -6.98
N TRP A 158 1.34 -14.65 -5.93
CA TRP A 158 0.96 -13.90 -4.73
C TRP A 158 0.52 -12.47 -5.07
N LEU A 159 1.28 -11.77 -5.91
CA LEU A 159 0.93 -10.42 -6.34
C LEU A 159 -0.37 -10.44 -7.15
N ALA A 160 -0.50 -11.36 -8.12
CA ALA A 160 -1.69 -11.47 -8.96
C ALA A 160 -2.96 -11.74 -8.12
N ASP A 161 -2.88 -12.63 -7.14
CA ASP A 161 -4.00 -12.99 -6.26
C ASP A 161 -4.46 -11.80 -5.41
N HIS A 162 -3.51 -11.01 -4.87
CA HIS A 162 -3.84 -9.78 -4.13
C HIS A 162 -4.51 -8.74 -5.03
N LEU A 163 -4.02 -8.57 -6.26
CA LEU A 163 -4.58 -7.62 -7.24
C LEU A 163 -5.95 -8.05 -7.78
N ALA A 164 -6.22 -9.37 -7.84
CA ALA A 164 -7.51 -9.93 -8.23
C ALA A 164 -8.49 -10.09 -7.06
N SER A 165 -8.09 -9.72 -5.84
CA SER A 165 -8.95 -9.88 -4.67
C SER A 165 -10.15 -8.92 -4.71
N ASN A 166 -11.32 -9.41 -4.28
CA ASN A 166 -12.53 -8.58 -4.10
C ASN A 166 -12.26 -7.34 -3.25
N LEU A 167 -11.34 -7.42 -2.27
CA LEU A 167 -10.97 -6.29 -1.43
C LEU A 167 -10.27 -5.21 -2.28
N PHE A 168 -9.27 -5.61 -3.07
CA PHE A 168 -8.51 -4.70 -3.90
C PHE A 168 -9.38 -4.02 -4.95
N GLU A 169 -10.22 -4.79 -5.66
CA GLU A 169 -11.15 -4.25 -6.65
C GLU A 169 -12.09 -3.19 -6.05
N ARG A 170 -12.64 -3.44 -4.85
CA ARG A 170 -13.54 -2.50 -4.18
C ARG A 170 -12.90 -1.17 -3.82
N ILE A 171 -11.62 -1.18 -3.44
CA ILE A 171 -10.94 0.03 -2.95
C ILE A 171 -10.27 0.82 -4.09
N MET A 172 -10.00 0.19 -5.22
CA MET A 172 -9.34 0.83 -6.37
C MET A 172 -10.34 1.65 -7.23
N GLN A 173 -11.15 2.47 -6.57
CA GLN A 173 -12.12 3.35 -7.23
C GLN A 173 -11.41 4.55 -7.83
N LYS A 174 -11.72 4.88 -9.09
CA LYS A 174 -11.27 6.12 -9.73
C LYS A 174 -12.22 7.23 -9.32
N VAL A 175 -11.68 8.24 -8.65
CA VAL A 175 -12.42 9.41 -8.18
C VAL A 175 -11.76 10.68 -8.69
N SER A 176 -12.56 11.72 -8.94
CA SER A 176 -12.03 13.03 -9.30
C SER A 176 -11.27 13.64 -8.12
N PRO A 177 -10.22 14.46 -8.37
CA PRO A 177 -9.57 15.22 -7.32
C PRO A 177 -10.59 16.00 -6.49
N TRP A 178 -10.40 15.98 -5.18
CA TRP A 178 -11.26 16.66 -4.22
C TRP A 178 -11.20 18.18 -4.38
N SER A 179 -12.32 18.83 -4.11
CA SER A 179 -12.47 20.29 -4.05
C SER A 179 -13.38 20.63 -2.86
N PRO A 180 -13.16 21.76 -2.15
CA PRO A 180 -14.02 22.21 -1.06
C PRO A 180 -15.49 22.37 -1.47
N ASP A 181 -15.73 22.76 -2.73
CA ASP A 181 -17.06 22.98 -3.29
C ASP A 181 -17.65 21.71 -3.96
N GLY A 182 -16.88 20.62 -3.98
CA GLY A 182 -17.26 19.35 -4.59
C GLY A 182 -18.11 18.47 -3.66
N PRO A 183 -18.84 17.49 -4.22
CA PRO A 183 -19.56 16.53 -3.41
C PRO A 183 -18.60 15.64 -2.63
N ALA A 184 -18.93 15.37 -1.36
CA ALA A 184 -18.18 14.42 -0.54
C ALA A 184 -18.30 12.99 -1.11
N ILE A 185 -17.17 12.32 -1.29
CA ILE A 185 -17.13 10.92 -1.72
C ILE A 185 -17.03 10.05 -0.47
N VAL A 186 -18.13 9.42 -0.08
CA VAL A 186 -18.18 8.56 1.10
C VAL A 186 -18.06 7.10 0.69
N ILE A 187 -17.06 6.42 1.23
CA ILE A 187 -16.91 4.98 1.10
C ILE A 187 -17.66 4.31 2.23
N GLU A 188 -18.74 3.61 1.88
CA GLU A 188 -19.54 2.85 2.82
C GLU A 188 -18.77 1.60 3.27
N GLY A 189 -18.62 1.44 4.59
CA GLY A 189 -17.75 0.46 5.24
C GLY A 189 -18.24 -0.99 5.17
N ARG A 190 -18.32 -1.56 3.96
CA ARG A 190 -18.76 -2.95 3.75
C ARG A 190 -17.60 -3.93 3.82
N THR A 191 -17.76 -4.97 4.61
CA THR A 191 -16.82 -6.09 4.76
C THR A 191 -17.22 -7.29 3.90
N ASN A 192 -16.29 -8.23 3.68
CA ASN A 192 -16.61 -9.50 3.01
C ASN A 192 -17.66 -10.32 3.79
N ALA A 193 -17.79 -10.09 5.10
CA ALA A 193 -18.78 -10.75 5.96
C ALA A 193 -20.21 -10.20 5.79
N ASP A 194 -20.40 -9.07 5.08
CA ASP A 194 -21.70 -8.44 4.86
C ASP A 194 -22.38 -8.92 3.55
N ARG A 195 -21.89 -10.02 2.95
CA ARG A 195 -22.48 -10.74 1.81
C ARG A 195 -22.86 -12.17 2.21
#